data_AF-A0A966EDY1-F1
#
_entry.id   AF-A0A966EDY1-F1
#
_cell.length_a   1.000
_cell.length_b   1.000
_cell.length_c   1.000
_cell.angle_alpha   90.00
_cell.angle_beta   90.00
_cell.angle_gamma   90.00
#
_symmetry.space_group_name_H-M   'P 1'
#
loop_
_entity.id
_entity.type
_entity.pdbx_description
1 polymer ?
#
loop_
_entity_poly.entity_id
_entity_poly.type
_entity_poly.pdbx_seq_one_letter_code
_entity_poly.pdbx_strand_id
1 'polypeptide(L)'
;MLAFAAQSPEDAAGIYARNCAVCHGADRLGGVGPALLPGILRRLRKSKAVDAISNGLPASQMPGFADKLGSAQIESLVALIYTPLPRVPEWGSAEIVASRVVQHPRAELDEKPRFSADPLNLFVVVETGDHHVSVLDGDTLTPIHRFKSRYALHGGPKFSPDGRFVYFASRDGWVTLFDLYTLQTVAEVRAGINTRNLAVSGDGRYVMVANYLPHTLVILNAEDLSLEKIIAVDDGHGVSSRVSAVYDAAPRNSFIAALKDLKEVWEIQYGDDPVFYGFVHD
;
A
#
# COMPACT_ATOMS: atom_id res chain seq x y z
N MET A 1 -36.82 -12.79 -38.97
CA MET A 1 -36.75 -13.01 -37.50
C MET A 1 -35.28 -13.12 -37.13
N LEU A 2 -34.70 -12.05 -36.58
CA LEU A 2 -33.37 -12.10 -35.98
C LEU A 2 -33.55 -12.60 -34.55
N ALA A 3 -33.08 -13.81 -34.27
CA ALA A 3 -33.06 -14.37 -32.93
C ALA A 3 -32.02 -13.59 -32.11
N PHE A 4 -32.49 -12.79 -31.15
CA PHE A 4 -31.65 -12.34 -30.05
C PHE A 4 -31.23 -13.58 -29.27
N ALA A 5 -29.95 -13.95 -29.35
CA ALA A 5 -29.38 -14.91 -28.42
C ALA A 5 -29.52 -14.31 -27.02
N ALA A 6 -30.36 -14.93 -26.18
CA ALA A 6 -30.44 -14.59 -24.77
C ALA A 6 -29.05 -14.82 -24.17
N GLN A 7 -28.39 -13.73 -23.80
CA GLN A 7 -27.11 -13.77 -23.12
C GLN A 7 -27.34 -14.51 -21.80
N SER A 8 -26.66 -15.64 -21.60
CA SER A 8 -26.71 -16.39 -20.34
C SER A 8 -26.53 -15.43 -19.17
N PRO A 9 -27.27 -15.58 -18.05
CA PRO A 9 -27.13 -14.71 -16.91
C PRO A 9 -25.64 -14.62 -16.53
N GLU A 10 -25.14 -13.38 -16.50
CA GLU A 10 -23.80 -13.04 -16.06
C GLU A 10 -23.43 -13.81 -14.79
N ASP A 11 -22.49 -14.77 -14.80
CA ASP A 11 -22.05 -15.38 -13.55
C ASP A 11 -21.30 -14.35 -12.68
N ALA A 12 -21.25 -14.59 -11.37
CA ALA A 12 -20.65 -13.66 -10.43
C ALA A 12 -19.18 -13.34 -10.75
N ALA A 13 -18.45 -14.29 -11.35
CA ALA A 13 -17.05 -14.13 -11.69
C ALA A 13 -16.85 -13.16 -12.85
N GLY A 14 -17.67 -13.27 -13.91
CA GLY A 14 -17.71 -12.31 -15.01
C GLY A 14 -18.06 -10.91 -14.53
N ILE A 15 -19.06 -10.80 -13.66
CA ILE A 15 -19.51 -9.51 -13.12
C ILE A 15 -18.38 -8.89 -12.28
N TYR A 16 -17.74 -9.70 -11.44
CA TYR A 16 -16.61 -9.27 -10.63
C TYR A 16 -15.44 -8.79 -11.48
N ALA A 17 -15.07 -9.55 -12.52
CA ALA A 17 -13.97 -9.21 -13.41
C ALA A 17 -14.16 -7.85 -14.10
N ARG A 18 -15.40 -7.55 -14.53
CA ARG A 18 -15.67 -6.28 -15.24
C ARG A 18 -15.85 -5.08 -14.31
N ASN A 19 -16.37 -5.27 -13.11
CA ASN A 19 -16.83 -4.17 -12.26
C ASN A 19 -15.99 -3.96 -11.00
N CYS A 20 -15.36 -5.01 -10.48
CA CYS A 20 -14.74 -5.00 -9.16
C CYS A 20 -13.22 -5.18 -9.22
N ALA A 21 -12.73 -6.02 -10.13
CA ALA A 21 -11.33 -6.43 -10.20
C ALA A 21 -10.36 -5.26 -10.44
N VAL A 22 -10.80 -4.19 -11.14
CA VAL A 22 -9.98 -2.98 -11.38
C VAL A 22 -9.50 -2.33 -10.09
N CYS A 23 -10.30 -2.40 -9.02
CA CYS A 23 -9.94 -1.85 -7.70
C CYS A 23 -9.47 -2.94 -6.73
N HIS A 24 -10.08 -4.12 -6.77
CA HIS A 24 -9.91 -5.15 -5.74
C HIS A 24 -9.01 -6.33 -6.15
N GLY A 25 -8.44 -6.29 -7.35
CA GLY A 25 -7.64 -7.36 -7.94
C GLY A 25 -8.51 -8.48 -8.51
N ALA A 26 -8.10 -9.08 -9.63
CA ALA A 26 -8.84 -10.20 -10.24
C ALA A 26 -8.93 -11.43 -9.31
N ASP A 27 -7.95 -11.57 -8.43
CA ASP A 27 -7.82 -12.62 -7.41
C ASP A 27 -8.47 -12.24 -6.06
N ARG A 28 -9.07 -11.05 -5.95
CA ARG A 28 -9.62 -10.48 -4.69
C ARG A 28 -8.56 -10.17 -3.64
N LEU A 29 -7.28 -10.16 -3.97
CA LEU A 29 -6.19 -9.88 -3.03
C LEU A 29 -5.94 -8.39 -2.79
N GLY A 30 -6.73 -7.52 -3.41
CA GLY A 30 -6.69 -6.08 -3.21
C GLY A 30 -5.87 -5.35 -4.26
N GLY A 31 -6.00 -4.03 -4.24
CA GLY A 31 -5.34 -3.10 -5.13
C GLY A 31 -5.61 -1.70 -4.59
N VAL A 32 -6.19 -0.83 -5.43
CA VAL A 32 -6.72 0.48 -4.97
C VAL A 32 -7.70 0.28 -3.80
N GLY A 33 -8.60 -0.69 -3.94
CA GLY A 33 -9.49 -1.17 -2.90
C GLY A 33 -8.85 -2.26 -2.03
N PRO A 34 -9.42 -2.54 -0.85
CA PRO A 34 -8.93 -3.62 0.01
C PRO A 34 -9.15 -5.00 -0.63
N ALA A 35 -8.41 -5.99 -0.17
CA ALA A 35 -8.69 -7.40 -0.44
C ALA A 35 -10.11 -7.80 0.00
N LEU A 36 -10.82 -8.56 -0.84
CA LEU A 36 -12.20 -8.99 -0.63
C LEU A 36 -12.26 -10.49 -0.34
N LEU A 37 -11.63 -10.87 0.78
CA LEU A 37 -11.55 -12.24 1.27
C LEU A 37 -12.43 -12.45 2.51
N PRO A 38 -12.99 -13.65 2.73
CA PRO A 38 -13.90 -13.90 3.86
C PRO A 38 -13.28 -13.57 5.22
N GLY A 39 -11.99 -13.89 5.42
CA GLY A 39 -11.28 -13.58 6.67
C GLY A 39 -11.16 -12.08 6.95
N ILE A 40 -10.95 -11.27 5.90
CA ILE A 40 -10.86 -9.81 5.98
C ILE A 40 -12.24 -9.19 6.18
N LEU A 41 -13.27 -9.78 5.55
CA LEU A 41 -14.65 -9.34 5.63
C LEU A 41 -15.41 -9.91 6.84
N ARG A 42 -14.74 -10.63 7.75
CA ARG A 42 -15.37 -11.34 8.89
C ARG A 42 -16.29 -10.45 9.74
N ARG A 43 -15.97 -9.16 9.87
CA ARG A 43 -16.78 -8.18 10.64
C ARG A 43 -17.87 -7.49 9.83
N LEU A 44 -17.85 -7.61 8.50
CA LEU A 44 -18.88 -7.09 7.63
C LEU A 44 -19.99 -8.14 7.50
N ARG A 45 -21.23 -7.79 7.83
CA ARG A 45 -22.38 -8.68 7.58
C ARG A 45 -22.70 -8.70 6.09
N LYS A 46 -23.15 -9.85 5.56
CA LYS A 46 -23.52 -9.97 4.13
C LYS A 46 -24.55 -8.93 3.68
N SER A 47 -25.55 -8.61 4.51
CA SER A 47 -26.52 -7.55 4.19
C SER A 47 -25.87 -6.17 4.06
N LYS A 48 -24.86 -5.87 4.88
CA LYS A 48 -24.08 -4.63 4.77
C LYS A 48 -23.14 -4.65 3.56
N ALA A 49 -22.68 -5.82 3.13
CA ALA A 49 -21.97 -5.96 1.86
C ALA A 49 -22.89 -5.73 0.66
N VAL A 50 -24.15 -6.21 0.70
CA VAL A 50 -25.17 -5.86 -0.30
C VAL A 50 -25.37 -4.35 -0.33
N ASP A 51 -25.61 -3.71 0.82
CA ASP A 51 -25.78 -2.26 0.90
C ASP A 51 -24.58 -1.51 0.29
N ALA A 52 -23.35 -1.96 0.56
CA ALA A 52 -22.13 -1.34 0.08
C ALA A 52 -21.94 -1.51 -1.45
N ILE A 53 -22.31 -2.65 -2.03
CA ILE A 53 -22.25 -2.85 -3.49
C ILE A 53 -23.37 -2.06 -4.17
N SER A 54 -24.57 -2.04 -3.60
CA SER A 54 -25.72 -1.33 -4.16
C SER A 54 -25.51 0.19 -4.15
N ASN A 55 -25.14 0.75 -2.99
CA ASN A 55 -25.17 2.19 -2.75
C ASN A 55 -23.78 2.84 -2.68
N GLY A 56 -22.72 2.03 -2.73
CA GLY A 56 -21.36 2.51 -2.50
C GLY A 56 -21.08 2.77 -1.03
N LEU A 57 -19.88 3.31 -0.76
CA LEU A 57 -19.49 3.74 0.57
C LEU A 57 -19.27 5.26 0.58
N PRO A 58 -19.99 6.02 1.42
CA PRO A 58 -19.82 7.47 1.53
C PRO A 58 -18.36 7.88 1.80
N ALA A 59 -17.93 9.01 1.23
CA ALA A 59 -16.57 9.54 1.37
C ALA A 59 -15.46 8.53 0.98
N SER A 60 -15.74 7.68 0.00
CA SER A 60 -14.77 6.72 -0.54
C SER A 60 -14.81 6.66 -2.06
N GLN A 61 -13.83 5.97 -2.64
CA GLN A 61 -13.77 5.67 -4.07
C GLN A 61 -14.65 4.46 -4.46
N MET A 62 -15.37 3.83 -3.53
CA MET A 62 -16.23 2.69 -3.82
C MET A 62 -17.62 3.18 -4.27
N PRO A 63 -17.95 3.10 -5.57
CA PRO A 63 -19.23 3.57 -6.09
C PRO A 63 -20.35 2.56 -5.78
N GLY A 64 -21.60 3.03 -5.89
CA GLY A 64 -22.76 2.15 -5.95
C GLY A 64 -22.94 1.55 -7.35
N PHE A 65 -23.57 0.38 -7.40
CA PHE A 65 -23.84 -0.38 -8.62
C PHE A 65 -25.33 -0.71 -8.80
N ALA A 66 -26.22 -0.17 -7.97
CA ALA A 66 -27.67 -0.44 -8.07
C ALA A 66 -28.31 0.04 -9.39
N ASP A 67 -27.67 0.98 -10.09
CA ASP A 67 -28.06 1.46 -11.42
C ASP A 67 -27.62 0.51 -12.56
N LYS A 68 -26.68 -0.41 -12.28
CA LYS A 68 -26.03 -1.29 -13.27
C LYS A 68 -26.30 -2.78 -13.05
N LEU A 69 -26.54 -3.18 -11.80
CA LEU A 69 -26.66 -4.57 -11.39
C LEU A 69 -28.00 -4.79 -10.67
N GLY A 70 -28.72 -5.84 -11.05
CA GLY A 70 -29.93 -6.26 -10.34
C GLY A 70 -29.61 -6.93 -9.00
N SER A 71 -30.60 -7.01 -8.10
CA SER A 71 -30.42 -7.56 -6.75
C SER A 71 -29.81 -8.96 -6.73
N ALA A 72 -30.25 -9.86 -7.62
CA ALA A 72 -29.69 -11.22 -7.71
C ALA A 72 -28.21 -11.24 -8.12
N GLN A 73 -27.79 -10.32 -8.98
CA GLN A 73 -26.38 -10.17 -9.37
C GLN A 73 -25.55 -9.66 -8.20
N ILE A 74 -26.06 -8.68 -7.45
CA ILE A 74 -25.39 -8.15 -6.25
C ILE A 74 -25.26 -9.24 -5.18
N GLU A 75 -26.32 -10.02 -4.94
CA GLU A 75 -26.27 -11.15 -4.02
C GLU A 75 -25.24 -12.20 -4.46
N SER A 76 -25.12 -12.46 -5.77
CA SER A 76 -24.12 -13.37 -6.31
C SER A 76 -22.68 -12.87 -6.12
N LEU A 77 -22.45 -11.56 -6.24
CA LEU A 77 -21.15 -10.93 -5.91
C LEU A 77 -20.83 -11.03 -4.43
N VAL A 78 -21.83 -10.81 -3.56
CA VAL A 78 -21.67 -11.03 -2.12
C VAL A 78 -21.36 -12.49 -1.83
N ALA A 79 -22.05 -13.44 -2.46
CA ALA A 79 -21.73 -14.86 -2.30
C ALA A 79 -20.27 -15.13 -2.72
N LEU A 80 -19.83 -14.60 -3.86
CA LEU A 80 -18.47 -14.74 -4.37
C LEU A 80 -17.42 -14.23 -3.38
N ILE A 81 -17.52 -12.99 -2.89
CA ILE A 81 -16.49 -12.40 -1.99
C ILE A 81 -16.44 -13.09 -0.61
N TYR A 82 -17.51 -13.79 -0.22
CA TYR A 82 -17.55 -14.63 0.99
C TYR A 82 -17.18 -16.10 0.74
N THR A 83 -16.83 -16.49 -0.49
CA THR A 83 -16.23 -17.80 -0.80
C THR A 83 -14.72 -17.76 -0.61
N PRO A 84 -14.12 -18.64 0.23
CA PRO A 84 -12.66 -18.73 0.39
C PRO A 84 -11.93 -18.99 -0.94
N LEU A 85 -10.73 -18.44 -1.08
CA LEU A 85 -9.84 -18.84 -2.17
C LEU A 85 -9.29 -20.25 -1.91
N PRO A 86 -9.02 -21.06 -2.94
CA PRO A 86 -8.33 -22.35 -2.78
C PRO A 86 -6.98 -22.21 -2.07
N ARG A 87 -6.28 -21.11 -2.34
CA ARG A 87 -5.03 -20.72 -1.67
C ARG A 87 -4.92 -19.19 -1.68
N VAL A 88 -4.56 -18.62 -0.53
CA VAL A 88 -4.05 -17.24 -0.46
C VAL A 88 -2.53 -17.33 -0.56
N PRO A 89 -1.86 -16.53 -1.41
CA PRO A 89 -0.40 -16.55 -1.48
C PRO A 89 0.21 -16.24 -0.11
N GLU A 90 1.21 -17.03 0.26
CA GLU A 90 2.08 -16.68 1.38
C GLU A 90 3.01 -15.54 0.93
N TRP A 91 3.30 -14.63 1.85
CA TRP A 91 4.21 -13.51 1.59
C TRP A 91 5.03 -13.21 2.84
N GLY A 92 5.95 -14.11 3.14
CA GLY A 92 6.87 -14.04 4.28
C GLY A 92 8.27 -13.61 3.86
N SER A 93 9.26 -13.90 4.71
CA SER A 93 10.64 -13.46 4.50
C SER A 93 11.22 -13.96 3.18
N ALA A 94 10.93 -15.20 2.78
CA ALA A 94 11.44 -15.77 1.54
C ALA A 94 10.95 -15.00 0.31
N GLU A 95 9.65 -14.70 0.25
CA GLU A 95 9.06 -13.97 -0.88
C GLU A 95 9.53 -12.51 -0.91
N ILE A 96 9.62 -11.85 0.25
CA ILE A 96 10.11 -10.48 0.33
C ILE A 96 11.56 -10.41 -0.15
N VAL A 97 12.45 -11.25 0.38
CA VAL A 97 13.87 -11.28 0.00
C VAL A 97 14.02 -11.61 -1.49
N ALA A 98 13.29 -12.60 -2.00
CA ALA A 98 13.35 -13.00 -3.40
C ALA A 98 12.81 -11.93 -4.37
N SER A 99 11.91 -11.06 -3.91
CA SER A 99 11.35 -9.98 -4.73
C SER A 99 12.29 -8.76 -4.89
N ARG A 100 13.33 -8.67 -4.06
CA ARG A 100 14.20 -7.50 -4.01
C ARG A 100 15.08 -7.40 -5.25
N VAL A 101 15.09 -6.23 -5.87
CA VAL A 101 15.96 -5.89 -7.00
C VAL A 101 16.70 -4.60 -6.68
N VAL A 102 18.03 -4.63 -6.78
CA VAL A 102 18.88 -3.43 -6.72
C VAL A 102 19.28 -3.07 -8.13
N GLN A 103 18.92 -1.87 -8.57
CA GLN A 103 19.21 -1.38 -9.92
C GLN A 103 20.46 -0.50 -9.92
N HIS A 104 20.55 0.40 -8.94
CA HIS A 104 21.66 1.34 -8.79
C HIS A 104 22.06 1.40 -7.30
N PRO A 105 23.07 0.63 -6.86
CA PRO A 105 23.50 0.60 -5.46
C PRO A 105 23.90 2.00 -4.97
N ARG A 106 23.53 2.38 -3.73
CA ARG A 106 23.82 3.73 -3.20
C ARG A 106 25.30 4.07 -3.22
N ALA A 107 26.17 3.10 -2.96
CA ALA A 107 27.63 3.28 -2.98
C ALA A 107 28.21 3.68 -4.35
N GLU A 108 27.43 3.52 -5.44
CA GLU A 108 27.85 3.84 -6.81
C GLU A 108 27.23 5.15 -7.32
N LEU A 109 26.37 5.81 -6.53
CA LEU A 109 25.67 7.03 -6.94
C LEU A 109 26.56 8.26 -6.76
N ASP A 110 26.42 9.22 -7.68
CA ASP A 110 27.06 10.52 -7.53
C ASP A 110 26.50 11.26 -6.31
N GLU A 111 27.37 11.86 -5.49
CA GLU A 111 26.98 12.63 -4.30
C GLU A 111 26.38 14.01 -4.62
N LYS A 112 26.43 14.43 -5.89
CA LYS A 112 25.96 15.75 -6.34
C LYS A 112 24.74 15.61 -7.25
N PRO A 113 23.78 16.54 -7.18
CA PRO A 113 22.67 16.60 -8.14
C PRO A 113 23.18 16.70 -9.58
N ARG A 114 22.53 15.97 -10.50
CA ARG A 114 22.81 16.02 -11.95
C ARG A 114 22.06 17.12 -12.69
N PHE A 115 21.48 18.07 -11.95
CA PHE A 115 20.69 19.21 -12.43
C PHE A 115 21.04 20.45 -11.63
N SER A 116 20.57 21.61 -12.11
CA SER A 116 20.82 22.91 -11.49
C SER A 116 19.71 23.40 -10.55
N ALA A 117 18.53 22.78 -10.58
CA ALA A 117 17.42 23.11 -9.68
C ALA A 117 17.81 22.88 -8.21
N ASP A 118 17.28 23.71 -7.30
CA ASP A 118 17.50 23.54 -5.86
C ASP A 118 16.91 22.19 -5.39
N PRO A 119 17.73 21.24 -4.91
CA PRO A 119 17.23 19.94 -4.46
C PRO A 119 16.23 20.02 -3.30
N LEU A 120 16.29 21.07 -2.48
CA LEU A 120 15.39 21.26 -1.35
C LEU A 120 14.05 21.91 -1.76
N ASN A 121 13.93 22.35 -3.02
CA ASN A 121 12.70 22.90 -3.58
C ASN A 121 12.15 22.03 -4.72
N LEU A 122 12.43 20.72 -4.73
CA LEU A 122 11.85 19.81 -5.72
C LEU A 122 10.43 19.39 -5.34
N PHE A 123 9.56 19.25 -6.35
CA PHE A 123 8.26 18.62 -6.19
C PHE A 123 8.27 17.21 -6.77
N VAL A 124 7.82 16.23 -5.97
CA VAL A 124 7.56 14.85 -6.42
C VAL A 124 6.07 14.70 -6.69
N VAL A 125 5.68 14.71 -7.96
CA VAL A 125 4.29 14.70 -8.41
C VAL A 125 3.90 13.30 -8.87
N VAL A 126 2.92 12.70 -8.18
CA VAL A 126 2.39 11.36 -8.52
C VAL A 126 1.29 11.48 -9.57
N GLU A 127 1.51 10.90 -10.74
CA GLU A 127 0.57 10.87 -11.86
C GLU A 127 -0.19 9.54 -11.85
N THR A 128 -1.33 9.51 -11.14
CA THR A 128 -2.08 8.27 -10.91
C THR A 128 -2.76 7.71 -12.16
N GLY A 129 -3.01 8.56 -13.17
CA GLY A 129 -3.75 8.20 -14.37
C GLY A 129 -3.02 7.23 -15.30
N ASP A 130 -1.69 7.37 -15.42
CA ASP A 130 -0.87 6.52 -16.30
C ASP A 130 0.35 5.89 -15.57
N HIS A 131 0.39 6.01 -14.24
CA HIS A 131 1.40 5.41 -13.35
C HIS A 131 2.81 5.92 -13.60
N HIS A 132 2.98 7.25 -13.48
CA HIS A 132 4.27 7.90 -13.50
C HIS A 132 4.48 8.78 -12.27
N VAL A 133 5.72 9.19 -12.08
CA VAL A 133 6.10 10.27 -11.18
C VAL A 133 6.93 11.27 -11.97
N SER A 134 6.57 12.55 -11.83
CA SER A 134 7.37 13.67 -12.32
C SER A 134 8.11 14.32 -11.16
N VAL A 135 9.39 14.63 -11.37
CA VAL A 135 10.19 15.49 -10.50
C VAL A 135 10.22 16.87 -11.15
N LEU A 136 9.73 17.89 -10.44
CA LEU A 136 9.67 19.26 -10.93
C LEU A 136 10.64 20.13 -10.14
N ASP A 137 11.25 21.07 -10.84
CA ASP A 137 11.89 22.23 -10.24
C ASP A 137 10.80 23.12 -9.62
N GLY A 138 10.89 23.40 -8.32
CA GLY A 138 9.89 24.19 -7.60
C GLY A 138 9.95 25.69 -7.84
N ASP A 139 11.06 26.21 -8.38
CA ASP A 139 11.15 27.64 -8.72
C ASP A 139 10.46 27.92 -10.04
N THR A 140 10.65 27.04 -11.02
CA THR A 140 10.13 27.21 -12.40
C THR A 140 8.85 26.42 -12.67
N LEU A 141 8.51 25.46 -11.80
CA LEU A 141 7.43 24.48 -11.98
C LEU A 141 7.56 23.67 -13.28
N THR A 142 8.79 23.46 -13.74
CA THR A 142 9.07 22.67 -14.95
C THR A 142 9.53 21.25 -14.58
N PRO A 143 9.09 20.20 -15.30
CA PRO A 143 9.57 18.84 -15.06
C PRO A 143 11.05 18.71 -15.43
N ILE A 144 11.88 18.26 -14.48
CA ILE A 144 13.29 17.91 -14.71
C ILE A 144 13.47 16.41 -14.97
N HIS A 145 12.51 15.60 -14.53
CA HIS A 145 12.50 14.17 -14.77
C HIS A 145 11.07 13.60 -14.74
N ARG A 146 10.85 12.50 -15.46
CA ARG A 146 9.61 11.73 -15.40
C ARG A 146 9.92 10.26 -15.60
N PHE A 147 9.44 9.42 -14.70
CA PHE A 147 9.70 7.98 -14.74
C PHE A 147 8.44 7.18 -14.45
N LYS A 148 8.40 5.95 -14.96
CA LYS A 148 7.29 5.03 -14.74
C LYS A 148 7.34 4.52 -13.30
N SER A 149 6.24 4.63 -12.58
CA SER A 149 6.11 4.11 -11.22
C SER A 149 5.56 2.68 -11.22
N ARG A 150 5.56 2.06 -10.04
CA ARG A 150 4.70 0.92 -9.76
C ARG A 150 3.22 1.33 -9.84
N TYR A 151 2.36 0.33 -10.04
CA TYR A 151 0.91 0.53 -10.14
C TYR A 151 0.34 1.09 -8.83
N ALA A 152 -0.58 2.06 -8.93
CA ALA A 152 -1.35 2.58 -7.80
C ALA A 152 -0.51 2.93 -6.55
N LEU A 153 0.39 3.92 -6.67
CA LEU A 153 1.09 4.50 -5.51
C LEU A 153 0.10 5.01 -4.44
N HIS A 154 0.45 4.84 -3.16
CA HIS A 154 -0.42 5.19 -2.03
C HIS A 154 0.36 5.69 -0.81
N GLY A 155 -0.31 6.44 0.07
CA GLY A 155 0.23 6.90 1.34
C GLY A 155 1.17 8.12 1.26
N GLY A 156 1.36 8.68 0.07
CA GLY A 156 2.30 9.76 -0.21
C GLY A 156 3.77 9.30 -0.08
N PRO A 157 4.69 9.80 -0.93
CA PRO A 157 6.11 9.52 -0.75
C PRO A 157 6.59 9.96 0.64
N LYS A 158 7.64 9.32 1.13
CA LYS A 158 8.40 9.75 2.31
C LYS A 158 9.84 9.99 1.91
N PHE A 159 10.52 10.88 2.61
CA PHE A 159 11.88 11.27 2.29
C PHE A 159 12.85 10.76 3.36
N SER A 160 14.11 10.58 2.99
CA SER A 160 15.20 10.52 3.97
C SER A 160 15.32 11.87 4.70
N PRO A 161 15.92 11.90 5.91
CA PRO A 161 16.03 13.12 6.70
C PRO A 161 16.72 14.29 6.00
N ASP A 162 17.65 14.00 5.08
CA ASP A 162 18.37 14.98 4.26
C ASP A 162 17.61 15.43 3.01
N GLY A 163 16.44 14.85 2.74
CA GLY A 163 15.62 15.14 1.56
C GLY A 163 16.09 14.52 0.25
N ARG A 164 17.21 13.79 0.21
CA ARG A 164 17.79 13.27 -1.04
C ARG A 164 17.05 12.05 -1.60
N PHE A 165 16.69 11.11 -0.74
CA PHE A 165 16.06 9.86 -1.16
C PHE A 165 14.57 9.90 -0.91
N VAL A 166 13.80 9.33 -1.84
CA VAL A 166 12.35 9.24 -1.72
C VAL A 166 11.89 7.79 -1.81
N TYR A 167 10.96 7.44 -0.94
CA TYR A 167 10.41 6.10 -0.76
C TYR A 167 8.93 6.13 -1.15
N PHE A 168 8.56 5.27 -2.09
CA PHE A 168 7.19 5.10 -2.55
C PHE A 168 6.64 3.76 -2.07
N ALA A 169 5.36 3.73 -1.68
CA ALA A 169 4.62 2.50 -1.49
C ALA A 169 3.53 2.39 -2.57
N SER A 170 3.40 1.23 -3.16
CA SER A 170 2.29 0.85 -4.03
C SER A 170 1.26 0.02 -3.28
N ARG A 171 0.03 0.01 -3.77
CA ARG A 171 -1.05 -0.78 -3.16
C ARG A 171 -0.86 -2.29 -3.24
N ASP A 172 -0.20 -2.78 -4.28
CA ASP A 172 0.12 -4.19 -4.47
C ASP A 172 1.42 -4.61 -3.77
N GLY A 173 1.98 -3.71 -2.95
CA GLY A 173 2.99 -3.99 -1.94
C GLY A 173 4.44 -3.79 -2.33
N TRP A 174 4.70 -3.26 -3.53
CA TRP A 174 6.03 -2.76 -3.88
C TRP A 174 6.39 -1.50 -3.11
N VAL A 175 7.62 -1.47 -2.63
CA VAL A 175 8.35 -0.32 -2.14
C VAL A 175 9.44 0.02 -3.15
N THR A 176 9.52 1.30 -3.54
CA THR A 176 10.54 1.81 -4.46
C THR A 176 11.37 2.87 -3.74
N LEU A 177 12.70 2.71 -3.77
CA LEU A 177 13.67 3.71 -3.32
C LEU A 177 14.25 4.42 -4.54
N PHE A 178 14.16 5.74 -4.56
CA PHE A 178 14.63 6.58 -5.66
C PHE A 178 15.57 7.67 -5.14
N ASP A 179 16.68 7.90 -5.84
CA ASP A 179 17.63 8.98 -5.54
C ASP A 179 17.28 10.21 -6.37
N LEU A 180 16.93 11.31 -5.69
CA LEU A 180 16.57 12.56 -6.35
C LEU A 180 17.78 13.23 -6.98
N TYR A 181 19.00 12.99 -6.53
CA TYR A 181 20.18 13.67 -7.08
C TYR A 181 20.57 13.12 -8.45
N THR A 182 20.60 11.80 -8.57
CA THR A 182 20.96 11.12 -9.82
C THR A 182 19.75 10.86 -10.73
N LEU A 183 18.52 11.02 -10.21
CA LEU A 183 17.25 10.74 -10.88
C LEU A 183 17.13 9.26 -11.27
N GLN A 184 17.52 8.37 -10.36
CA GLN A 184 17.61 6.93 -10.60
C GLN A 184 16.89 6.13 -9.50
N THR A 185 16.23 5.04 -9.92
CA THR A 185 15.70 4.03 -8.99
C THR A 185 16.85 3.24 -8.39
N VAL A 186 17.00 3.27 -7.07
CA VAL A 186 18.07 2.57 -6.35
C VAL A 186 17.72 1.09 -6.23
N ALA A 187 16.56 0.82 -5.63
CA ALA A 187 16.12 -0.52 -5.31
C ALA A 187 14.59 -0.60 -5.22
N GLU A 188 14.07 -1.80 -5.40
CA GLU A 188 12.67 -2.12 -5.19
C GLU A 188 12.53 -3.44 -4.45
N VAL A 189 11.51 -3.55 -3.60
CA VAL A 189 11.16 -4.81 -2.91
C VAL A 189 9.66 -4.88 -2.72
N ARG A 190 9.07 -6.07 -2.76
CA ARG A 190 7.65 -6.27 -2.50
C ARG A 190 7.46 -6.74 -1.06
N ALA A 191 7.05 -5.82 -0.19
CA ALA A 191 6.88 -6.03 1.25
C ALA A 191 5.55 -6.71 1.64
N GLY A 192 4.59 -6.78 0.73
CA GLY A 192 3.27 -7.36 1.00
C GLY A 192 2.47 -7.62 -0.28
N ILE A 193 1.25 -8.09 -0.10
CA ILE A 193 0.27 -8.30 -1.19
C ILE A 193 -0.68 -7.11 -1.29
N ASN A 194 -1.12 -6.58 -0.15
CA ASN A 194 -1.91 -5.35 -0.08
C ASN A 194 -1.35 -4.42 0.99
N THR A 195 -0.79 -3.29 0.57
CA THR A 195 -0.08 -2.33 1.43
C THR A 195 -0.86 -1.02 1.57
N ARG A 196 -0.70 -0.38 2.73
CA ARG A 196 -1.33 0.90 3.07
C ARG A 196 -0.39 2.08 2.89
N ASN A 197 0.62 2.19 3.71
CA ASN A 197 1.63 3.23 3.60
C ASN A 197 2.96 2.71 4.14
N LEU A 198 3.95 3.60 4.11
CA LEU A 198 5.22 3.43 4.79
C LEU A 198 5.58 4.69 5.58
N ALA A 199 6.52 4.53 6.51
CA ALA A 199 7.20 5.60 7.23
C ALA A 199 8.71 5.35 7.19
N VAL A 200 9.50 6.42 7.18
CA VAL A 200 10.97 6.39 7.27
C VAL A 200 11.35 6.87 8.66
N SER A 201 12.25 6.18 9.34
CA SER A 201 12.67 6.58 10.69
C SER A 201 13.38 7.93 10.68
N GLY A 202 13.25 8.70 11.76
CA GLY A 202 13.92 10.00 11.89
C GLY A 202 15.46 9.96 11.77
N ASP A 203 16.08 8.80 12.05
CA ASP A 203 17.51 8.55 11.87
C ASP A 203 17.89 8.08 10.45
N GLY A 204 16.90 7.89 9.57
CA GLY A 204 17.08 7.48 8.19
C GLY A 204 17.55 6.04 7.98
N ARG A 205 17.55 5.18 9.02
CA ARG A 205 18.02 3.79 8.93
C ARG A 205 16.96 2.78 8.50
N TYR A 206 15.69 3.06 8.78
CA TYR A 206 14.61 2.09 8.59
C TYR A 206 13.44 2.64 7.79
N VAL A 207 12.82 1.75 7.01
CA VAL A 207 11.52 1.96 6.40
C VAL A 207 10.55 0.95 6.98
N MET A 208 9.50 1.41 7.66
CA MET A 208 8.43 0.52 8.13
C MET A 208 7.23 0.58 7.19
N VAL A 209 6.78 -0.59 6.74
CA VAL A 209 5.69 -0.77 5.78
C VAL A 209 4.48 -1.38 6.48
N ALA A 210 3.30 -0.77 6.30
CA ALA A 210 2.04 -1.19 6.89
C ALA A 210 1.22 -2.02 5.90
N ASN A 211 0.97 -3.30 6.22
CA ASN A 211 0.23 -4.21 5.35
C ASN A 211 -1.22 -4.46 5.83
N TYR A 212 -2.12 -4.56 4.85
CA TYR A 212 -3.44 -5.18 4.98
C TYR A 212 -3.39 -6.68 4.67
N LEU A 213 -2.46 -7.12 3.82
CA LEU A 213 -2.27 -8.53 3.53
C LEU A 213 -0.79 -8.78 3.21
N PRO A 214 -0.09 -9.62 3.98
CA PRO A 214 -0.50 -10.23 5.26
C PRO A 214 -0.67 -9.19 6.39
N HIS A 215 -1.27 -9.59 7.52
CA HIS A 215 -1.44 -8.74 8.71
C HIS A 215 -0.09 -8.53 9.41
N THR A 216 0.73 -7.64 8.84
CA THR A 216 2.14 -7.46 9.21
C THR A 216 2.56 -6.00 9.16
N LEU A 217 3.56 -5.66 9.99
CA LEU A 217 4.49 -4.58 9.73
C LEU A 217 5.77 -5.21 9.17
N VAL A 218 6.37 -4.59 8.15
CA VAL A 218 7.66 -5.01 7.59
C VAL A 218 8.66 -3.89 7.77
N ILE A 219 9.79 -4.17 8.39
CA ILE A 219 10.91 -3.23 8.55
C ILE A 219 11.96 -3.59 7.50
N LEU A 220 12.31 -2.61 6.70
CA LEU A 220 13.35 -2.68 5.68
C LEU A 220 14.50 -1.76 6.06
N ASN A 221 15.70 -2.11 5.63
CA ASN A 221 16.84 -1.21 5.65
C ASN A 221 16.60 -0.05 4.66
N ALA A 222 16.72 1.19 5.12
CA ALA A 222 16.46 2.36 4.28
C ALA A 222 17.54 2.57 3.20
N GLU A 223 18.74 2.01 3.38
CA GLU A 223 19.81 2.14 2.39
C GLU A 223 19.52 1.37 1.11
N ASP A 224 18.90 0.21 1.23
CA ASP A 224 18.88 -0.72 0.10
C ASP A 224 17.59 -1.54 -0.01
N LEU A 225 16.63 -1.32 0.90
CA LEU A 225 15.37 -2.05 1.02
C LEU A 225 15.52 -3.56 1.33
N SER A 226 16.66 -3.99 1.86
CA SER A 226 16.80 -5.35 2.40
C SER A 226 15.86 -5.55 3.60
N LEU A 227 15.39 -6.80 3.78
CA LEU A 227 14.49 -7.14 4.86
C LEU A 227 15.25 -7.21 6.19
N GLU A 228 14.82 -6.41 7.17
CA GLU A 228 15.36 -6.44 8.53
C GLU A 228 14.46 -7.28 9.45
N LYS A 229 13.14 -7.04 9.39
CA LYS A 229 12.20 -7.72 10.29
C LYS A 229 10.78 -7.77 9.73
N ILE A 230 10.07 -8.85 10.04
CA ILE A 230 8.61 -8.92 9.92
C ILE A 230 8.04 -8.99 11.33
N ILE A 231 7.06 -8.13 11.60
CA ILE A 231 6.30 -8.15 12.85
C ILE A 231 4.88 -8.58 12.50
N ALA A 232 4.48 -9.76 12.98
CA ALA A 232 3.09 -10.21 12.89
C ALA A 232 2.21 -9.27 13.75
N VAL A 233 1.09 -8.85 13.18
CA VAL A 233 0.15 -7.97 13.87
C VAL A 233 -1.01 -8.81 14.37
N ASP A 234 -0.81 -9.39 15.54
CA ASP A 234 -1.80 -10.18 16.25
C ASP A 234 -1.69 -10.00 17.76
N ASP A 235 -2.71 -10.44 18.48
CA ASP A 235 -2.80 -10.35 19.94
C ASP A 235 -2.17 -11.55 20.67
N GLY A 236 -1.47 -12.45 19.97
CA GLY A 236 -0.96 -13.72 20.52
C GLY A 236 -2.05 -14.75 20.87
N HIS A 237 -3.33 -14.42 20.70
CA HIS A 237 -4.49 -15.25 21.03
C HIS A 237 -5.31 -15.64 19.79
N GLY A 238 -4.72 -15.47 18.60
CA GLY A 238 -5.31 -15.87 17.32
C GLY A 238 -6.18 -14.80 16.66
N VAL A 239 -6.17 -13.56 17.16
CA VAL A 239 -6.79 -12.42 16.49
C VAL A 239 -5.71 -11.54 15.88
N SER A 240 -5.64 -11.53 14.55
CA SER A 240 -4.76 -10.63 13.81
C SER A 240 -5.47 -9.37 13.33
N SER A 241 -4.68 -8.34 12.98
CA SER A 241 -5.17 -7.07 12.48
C SER A 241 -4.43 -6.58 11.26
N ARG A 242 -5.19 -5.98 10.34
CA ARG A 242 -4.62 -5.10 9.33
C ARG A 242 -3.99 -3.88 10.00
N VAL A 243 -2.95 -3.32 9.39
CA VAL A 243 -2.36 -2.05 9.83
C VAL A 243 -3.00 -0.92 9.05
N SER A 244 -3.66 0.03 9.72
CA SER A 244 -4.34 1.14 9.07
C SER A 244 -3.36 2.14 8.44
N ALA A 245 -2.37 2.54 9.24
CA ALA A 245 -1.28 3.42 8.87
C ALA A 245 -0.11 3.27 9.86
N VAL A 246 1.09 3.58 9.39
CA VAL A 246 2.30 3.76 10.20
C VAL A 246 2.86 5.18 10.02
N TYR A 247 3.37 5.76 11.10
CA TYR A 247 3.99 7.09 11.13
C TYR A 247 5.31 7.04 11.90
N ASP A 248 6.22 7.95 11.56
CA ASP A 248 7.41 8.21 12.36
C ASP A 248 7.10 9.23 13.47
N ALA A 249 7.69 9.03 14.63
CA ALA A 249 7.70 9.95 15.76
C ALA A 249 9.15 10.27 16.13
N ALA A 250 9.87 10.97 15.24
CA ALA A 250 11.29 11.28 15.37
C ALA A 250 11.76 11.71 16.77
N PRO A 251 11.08 12.60 17.51
CA PRO A 251 11.52 13.00 18.86
C PRO A 251 11.57 11.85 19.89
N ARG A 252 10.87 10.74 19.60
CA ARG A 252 10.76 9.55 20.46
C ARG A 252 11.54 8.36 19.92
N ASN A 253 12.25 8.53 18.80
CA ASN A 253 12.97 7.46 18.11
C ASN A 253 12.11 6.20 17.89
N SER A 254 10.85 6.40 17.47
CA SER A 254 9.88 5.34 17.34
C SER A 254 8.95 5.54 16.15
N PHE A 255 8.34 4.44 15.72
CA PHE A 255 7.20 4.45 14.82
C PHE A 255 5.89 4.23 15.58
N ILE A 256 4.81 4.85 15.13
CA ILE A 256 3.45 4.65 15.63
C ILE A 256 2.62 3.92 14.58
N ALA A 257 2.05 2.77 14.94
CA ALA A 257 1.18 1.96 14.08
C ALA A 257 -0.26 1.93 14.61
N ALA A 258 -1.20 2.43 13.82
CA ALA A 258 -2.62 2.35 14.13
C ALA A 258 -3.22 1.04 13.58
N LEU A 259 -3.77 0.21 14.46
CA LEU A 259 -4.33 -1.10 14.07
C LEU A 259 -5.82 -0.99 13.73
N LYS A 260 -6.24 -1.67 12.68
CA LYS A 260 -7.61 -1.55 12.15
C LYS A 260 -8.61 -2.46 12.85
N ASP A 261 -8.16 -3.66 13.22
CA ASP A 261 -9.02 -4.72 13.72
C ASP A 261 -8.78 -4.99 15.21
N LEU A 262 -7.59 -4.71 15.74
CA LEU A 262 -7.33 -4.68 17.17
C LEU A 262 -7.60 -3.29 17.75
N LYS A 263 -8.00 -3.22 19.02
CA LYS A 263 -8.25 -1.95 19.74
C LYS A 263 -6.94 -1.42 20.34
N GLU A 264 -5.92 -1.34 19.51
CA GLU A 264 -4.55 -1.05 19.93
C GLU A 264 -3.89 -0.06 18.98
N VAL A 265 -2.95 0.71 19.54
CA VAL A 265 -1.95 1.47 18.81
C VAL A 265 -0.61 0.99 19.33
N TRP A 266 0.30 0.66 18.42
CA TRP A 266 1.63 0.21 18.78
C TRP A 266 2.64 1.33 18.61
N GLU A 267 3.56 1.43 19.56
CA GLU A 267 4.78 2.21 19.41
C GLU A 267 5.95 1.23 19.29
N ILE A 268 6.72 1.35 18.20
CA ILE A 268 7.82 0.46 17.85
C ILE A 268 9.09 1.30 17.81
N GLN A 269 9.96 1.11 18.81
CA GLN A 269 11.19 1.87 18.92
C GLN A 269 12.26 1.39 17.93
N TYR A 270 13.04 2.34 17.44
CA TYR A 270 14.27 2.12 16.69
C TYR A 270 15.51 2.77 17.36
N GLY A 271 15.31 3.54 18.44
CA GLY A 271 16.37 4.03 19.32
C GLY A 271 16.51 3.23 20.62
N ASP A 272 17.44 3.68 21.48
CA ASP A 272 17.75 3.03 22.77
C ASP A 272 16.91 3.59 23.95
N ASP A 273 16.05 4.59 23.69
CA ASP A 273 15.23 5.22 24.71
C ASP A 273 14.16 4.26 25.26
N PRO A 274 13.79 4.32 26.55
CA PRO A 274 12.75 3.46 27.11
C PRO A 274 11.36 3.79 26.55
N VAL A 275 10.49 2.78 26.40
CA VAL A 275 9.09 3.00 26.03
C VAL A 275 8.42 3.85 27.11
N PHE A 276 7.92 5.02 26.73
CA PHE A 276 7.21 5.88 27.67
C PHE A 276 5.81 5.31 27.93
N TYR A 277 5.52 4.95 29.18
CA TYR A 277 4.20 4.49 29.61
C TYR A 277 3.38 5.66 30.19
N GLY A 278 2.14 5.84 29.72
CA GLY A 278 1.19 6.84 30.25
C GLY A 278 0.90 8.00 29.30
N PHE A 279 0.28 9.07 29.81
CA PHE A 279 0.09 10.30 29.05
C PHE A 279 1.43 10.99 28.87
N VAL A 280 1.95 10.96 27.65
CA VAL A 280 3.15 11.72 27.28
C VAL A 280 2.69 12.94 26.51
N HIS A 281 2.87 14.11 27.13
CA HIS A 281 2.77 15.40 26.48
C HIS A 281 4.19 15.94 26.34
N ASP A 282 4.51 16.41 25.13
CA ASP A 282 5.69 17.22 24.85
C ASP A 282 5.50 18.67 25.32
#